data_AF-A0A7V2K7W4-F1
#
_entry.id   AF-A0A7V2K7W4-F1
#
_cell.length_a   1.000
_cell.length_b   1.000
_cell.length_c   1.000
_cell.angle_alpha   90.00
_cell.angle_beta   90.00
_cell.angle_gamma   90.00
#
_symmetry.space_group_name_H-M   'P 1'
#
loop_
_entity.id
_entity.type
_entity.pdbx_description
1 polymer ?
#
loop_
_entity_poly.entity_id
_entity_poly.type
_entity_poly.pdbx_seq_one_letter_code
_entity_poly.pdbx_strand_id
1 'polypeptide(L)'
;MRIYRIKEWWYYLGFVLLGALAGKTSLKDFLISALSAFFIGCFSFSFNEFADKNLPFQFLKYPLITLGLALITLFFLPPLKKFLVTFLLILGFFYSFPLFPLKKIPFLGTLINGVGFPLLILLGSGRKEVLYLCLTFFFLCLTAQLIHEYTHQSEDEERGIISTAVKLGEKGKNFLFLLLLPPLYFSFYISFISPAFVFLMFLTLFNFRRKDFIFLRRIYRMENFIFGIYLLQYYMICSFKRM
;
A
#
# COMPACT_ATOMS: atom_id res chain seq x y z
N MET A 1 18.28 -8.19 -15.11
CA MET A 1 17.43 -8.16 -13.89
C MET A 1 16.91 -6.75 -13.68
N ARG A 2 15.59 -6.54 -13.61
CA ARG A 2 15.01 -5.25 -13.21
C ARG A 2 14.88 -5.22 -11.68
N ILE A 3 15.98 -5.00 -10.97
CA ILE A 3 16.12 -5.09 -9.50
C ILE A 3 15.17 -4.14 -8.73
N TYR A 4 14.58 -3.16 -9.41
CA TYR A 4 13.96 -2.02 -8.74
C TYR A 4 12.47 -1.84 -8.99
N ARG A 5 11.82 -2.57 -9.90
CA ARG A 5 10.39 -2.35 -10.23
C ARG A 5 9.97 -0.85 -10.25
N ILE A 6 10.83 0.04 -10.75
CA ILE A 6 10.70 1.52 -10.62
C ILE A 6 9.33 2.01 -11.12
N LYS A 7 8.81 1.31 -12.13
CA LYS A 7 7.47 1.54 -12.69
C LYS A 7 6.32 1.37 -11.71
N GLU A 8 6.56 0.86 -10.51
CA GLU A 8 5.57 0.66 -9.45
C GLU A 8 5.74 1.68 -8.32
N TRP A 9 6.74 2.56 -8.38
CA TRP A 9 7.05 3.47 -7.28
C TRP A 9 6.17 4.72 -7.25
N TRP A 10 5.64 5.13 -8.40
CA TRP A 10 4.71 6.27 -8.46
C TRP A 10 3.41 6.02 -7.68
N TYR A 11 3.03 4.76 -7.44
CA TYR A 11 1.89 4.43 -6.57
C TYR A 11 2.09 4.96 -5.13
N TYR A 12 3.33 5.00 -4.63
CA TYR A 12 3.66 5.48 -3.28
C TYR A 12 3.53 7.00 -3.17
N LEU A 13 3.88 7.71 -4.25
CA LEU A 13 3.78 9.17 -4.31
C LEU A 13 2.33 9.63 -4.17
N GLY A 14 1.37 8.87 -4.70
CA GLY A 14 -0.07 9.16 -4.57
C GLY A 14 -0.53 9.25 -3.10
N PHE A 15 -0.10 8.30 -2.25
CA PHE A 15 -0.44 8.31 -0.82
C PHE A 15 0.18 9.51 -0.09
N VAL A 16 1.45 9.81 -0.36
CA VAL A 16 2.13 10.95 0.26
C VAL A 16 1.50 12.27 -0.18
N LEU A 17 1.19 12.41 -1.48
CA LEU A 17 0.53 13.59 -2.02
C LEU A 17 -0.85 13.78 -1.39
N LEU A 18 -1.66 12.72 -1.32
CA LEU A 18 -2.97 12.76 -0.67
C LEU A 18 -2.85 13.24 0.79
N GLY A 19 -1.89 12.69 1.52
CA GLY A 19 -1.60 13.11 2.88
C GLY A 19 -1.17 14.58 2.99
N ALA A 20 -0.24 15.01 2.14
CA ALA A 20 0.28 16.37 2.14
C ALA A 20 -0.81 17.40 1.82
N LEU A 21 -1.69 17.08 0.87
CA LEU A 21 -2.86 17.89 0.56
C LEU A 21 -3.78 17.98 1.77
N ALA A 22 -4.26 16.85 2.28
CA ALA A 22 -5.18 16.81 3.42
C ALA A 22 -4.59 17.48 4.68
N GLY A 23 -3.27 17.39 4.88
CA GLY A 23 -2.53 18.00 5.98
C GLY A 23 -2.14 19.46 5.76
N LYS A 24 -2.38 20.03 4.57
CA LYS A 24 -1.88 21.37 4.16
C LYS A 24 -0.38 21.52 4.42
N THR A 25 0.38 20.50 4.05
CA THR A 25 1.82 20.41 4.29
C THR A 25 2.59 21.37 3.39
N SER A 26 3.68 21.94 3.89
CA SER A 26 4.56 22.82 3.09
C SER A 26 5.20 22.06 1.92
N LEU A 27 5.55 22.75 0.84
CA LEU A 27 6.23 22.13 -0.31
C LEU A 27 7.53 21.42 0.11
N LYS A 28 8.33 22.05 0.99
CA LYS A 28 9.57 21.48 1.52
C LYS A 28 9.31 20.17 2.26
N ASP A 29 8.35 20.15 3.18
CA ASP A 29 8.03 18.94 3.95
C ASP A 29 7.43 17.84 3.06
N PHE A 30 6.65 18.20 2.06
CA PHE A 30 6.14 17.27 1.05
C PHE A 30 7.29 16.62 0.28
N LEU A 31 8.23 17.41 -0.25
CA LEU A 31 9.36 16.89 -1.02
C LEU A 31 10.23 15.92 -0.20
N ILE A 32 10.52 16.26 1.06
CA ILE A 32 11.28 15.37 1.95
C ILE A 32 10.47 14.09 2.21
N SER A 33 9.17 14.20 2.50
CA SER A 33 8.31 13.03 2.76
C SER A 33 8.17 12.12 1.54
N ALA A 34 8.06 12.71 0.34
CA ALA A 34 8.01 12.00 -0.93
C ALA A 34 9.32 11.27 -1.22
N LEU A 35 10.46 11.93 -0.97
CA LEU A 35 11.78 11.33 -1.09
C LEU A 35 11.99 10.19 -0.08
N SER A 36 11.54 10.34 1.15
CA SER A 36 11.55 9.27 2.16
C SER A 36 10.72 8.06 1.70
N ALA A 37 9.48 8.29 1.25
CA ALA A 37 8.61 7.23 0.77
C ALA A 37 9.19 6.51 -0.45
N PHE A 38 9.83 7.27 -1.36
CA PHE A 38 10.55 6.72 -2.50
C PHE A 38 11.66 5.77 -2.03
N PHE A 39 12.57 6.22 -1.16
CA PHE A 39 13.67 5.36 -0.69
C PHE A 39 13.20 4.18 0.16
N ILE A 40 12.12 4.32 0.95
CA ILE A 40 11.46 3.20 1.63
C ILE A 40 10.99 2.15 0.62
N GLY A 41 10.33 2.58 -0.46
CA GLY A 41 9.90 1.70 -1.55
C GLY A 41 11.09 1.01 -2.22
N CYS A 42 12.13 1.77 -2.57
CA CYS A 42 13.36 1.23 -3.14
C CYS A 42 13.97 0.14 -2.26
N PHE A 43 14.12 0.42 -0.97
CA PHE A 43 14.62 -0.53 0.01
C PHE A 43 13.75 -1.77 0.10
N SER A 44 12.45 -1.59 0.32
CA SER A 44 11.51 -2.69 0.55
C SER A 44 11.44 -3.64 -0.64
N PHE A 45 11.37 -3.11 -1.87
CA PHE A 45 11.34 -3.95 -3.07
C PHE A 45 12.67 -4.61 -3.38
N SER A 46 13.79 -3.88 -3.25
CA SER A 46 15.11 -4.45 -3.52
C SER A 46 15.45 -5.55 -2.52
N PHE A 47 15.09 -5.36 -1.25
CA PHE A 47 15.29 -6.34 -0.19
C PHE A 47 14.36 -7.55 -0.37
N ASN A 48 13.10 -7.30 -0.76
CA ASN A 48 12.16 -8.36 -1.13
C ASN A 48 12.67 -9.23 -2.27
N GLU A 49 13.18 -8.62 -3.34
CA GLU A 49 13.72 -9.35 -4.49
C GLU A 49 15.01 -10.10 -4.16
N PHE A 50 15.90 -9.50 -3.36
CA PHE A 50 17.10 -10.15 -2.84
C PHE A 50 16.74 -11.43 -2.07
N ALA A 51 15.78 -11.33 -1.14
CA ALA A 51 15.34 -12.46 -0.33
C ALA A 51 14.57 -13.52 -1.14
N ASP A 52 13.65 -13.12 -2.02
CA ASP A 52 12.81 -14.08 -2.78
C ASP A 52 13.58 -14.87 -3.82
N LYS A 53 14.64 -14.30 -4.38
CA LYS A 53 15.46 -14.96 -5.40
C LYS A 53 16.73 -15.60 -4.84
N ASN A 54 16.92 -15.57 -3.51
CA ASN A 54 18.16 -16.01 -2.86
C ASN A 54 19.40 -15.48 -3.57
N LEU A 55 19.41 -14.18 -3.88
CA LEU A 55 20.50 -13.59 -4.67
C LEU A 55 21.83 -13.65 -3.90
N PRO A 56 22.97 -13.76 -4.61
CA PRO A 56 24.27 -13.74 -3.97
C PRO A 56 24.51 -12.48 -3.13
N PHE A 57 25.31 -12.58 -2.07
CA PHE A 57 25.55 -11.49 -1.11
C PHE A 57 25.99 -10.16 -1.75
N GLN A 58 26.70 -10.19 -2.88
CA GLN A 58 27.09 -8.98 -3.63
C GLN A 58 25.90 -8.10 -4.09
N PHE A 59 24.68 -8.66 -4.16
CA PHE A 59 23.46 -7.94 -4.49
C PHE A 59 22.84 -7.22 -3.28
N LEU A 60 23.29 -7.51 -2.04
CA LEU A 60 22.83 -6.84 -0.83
C LEU A 60 23.18 -5.34 -0.80
N LYS A 61 24.20 -4.92 -1.56
CA LYS A 61 24.58 -3.50 -1.69
C LYS A 61 23.41 -2.62 -2.16
N TYR A 62 22.50 -3.14 -2.98
CA TYR A 62 21.38 -2.38 -3.54
C TYR A 62 20.36 -1.96 -2.47
N PRO A 63 19.75 -2.89 -1.69
CA PRO A 63 18.90 -2.48 -0.57
C PRO A 63 19.68 -1.65 0.46
N LEU A 64 20.95 -1.94 0.74
CA LEU A 64 21.73 -1.16 1.71
C LEU A 64 21.96 0.30 1.29
N ILE A 65 22.26 0.57 0.01
CA ILE A 65 22.36 1.94 -0.51
C ILE A 65 21.03 2.67 -0.32
N THR A 66 19.92 2.04 -0.70
CA THR A 66 18.60 2.67 -0.58
C THR A 66 18.16 2.85 0.88
N LEU A 67 18.58 1.97 1.78
CA LEU A 67 18.41 2.13 3.22
C LEU A 67 19.19 3.35 3.72
N GLY A 68 20.47 3.47 3.35
CA GLY A 68 21.28 4.63 3.70
C GLY A 68 20.65 5.94 3.23
N LEU A 69 20.14 5.99 1.99
CA LEU A 69 19.42 7.14 1.46
C LEU A 69 18.13 7.44 2.23
N ALA A 70 17.35 6.43 2.62
CA ALA A 70 16.18 6.62 3.48
C ALA A 70 16.58 7.18 4.86
N LEU A 71 17.66 6.68 5.46
CA LEU A 71 18.17 7.16 6.75
C LEU A 71 18.66 8.61 6.67
N ILE A 72 19.24 9.04 5.55
CA ILE A 72 19.60 10.46 5.34
C ILE A 72 18.37 11.36 5.41
N THR A 73 17.22 10.93 4.86
CA THR A 73 16.00 11.74 4.94
C THR A 73 15.51 11.98 6.38
N LEU A 74 15.84 11.08 7.32
CA LEU A 74 15.45 11.23 8.72
C LEU A 74 15.98 12.52 9.33
N PHE A 75 17.18 13.00 8.97
CA PHE A 75 17.76 14.23 9.52
C PHE A 75 16.89 15.47 9.27
N PHE A 76 16.08 15.45 8.21
CA PHE A 76 15.26 16.58 7.78
C PHE A 76 13.79 16.48 8.21
N LEU A 77 13.40 15.40 8.88
CA LEU A 77 12.01 15.13 9.25
C LEU A 77 11.69 15.53 10.71
N PRO A 78 10.46 15.98 11.01
CA PRO A 78 9.99 16.14 12.37
C PRO A 78 9.82 14.78 13.09
N PRO A 79 9.76 14.74 14.44
CA PRO A 79 9.77 13.51 15.22
C PRO A 79 8.73 12.45 14.79
N LEU A 80 7.48 12.85 14.54
CA LEU A 80 6.44 11.92 14.09
C LEU A 80 6.80 11.27 12.74
N LYS A 81 7.27 12.05 11.77
CA LYS A 81 7.65 11.54 10.46
C LYS A 81 8.91 10.67 10.53
N LYS A 82 9.87 11.01 11.40
CA LYS A 82 11.03 10.13 11.70
C LYS A 82 10.57 8.77 12.18
N PHE A 83 9.67 8.73 13.16
CA PHE A 83 9.10 7.48 13.67
C PHE A 83 8.45 6.67 12.55
N LEU A 84 7.62 7.30 11.71
CA LEU A 84 6.95 6.62 10.59
C LEU A 84 7.93 6.03 9.58
N VAL A 85 8.96 6.79 9.18
CA VAL A 85 9.99 6.29 8.26
C VAL A 85 10.74 5.10 8.87
N THR A 86 11.19 5.22 10.11
CA THR A 86 11.87 4.11 10.81
C THR A 86 10.97 2.88 10.92
N PHE A 87 9.70 3.07 11.30
CA PHE A 87 8.74 1.98 11.41
C PHE A 87 8.48 1.29 10.06
N LEU A 88 8.32 2.06 8.98
CA LEU A 88 8.13 1.51 7.64
C LEU A 88 9.36 0.76 7.12
N LEU A 89 10.58 1.24 7.43
CA LEU A 89 11.81 0.51 7.10
C LEU A 89 11.89 -0.81 7.87
N ILE A 90 11.56 -0.80 9.16
CA ILE A 90 11.49 -2.00 10.00
C ILE A 90 10.47 -2.99 9.42
N LEU A 91 9.27 -2.53 9.07
CA LEU A 91 8.26 -3.37 8.43
C LEU A 91 8.76 -3.95 7.10
N GLY A 92 9.35 -3.14 6.22
CA GLY A 92 9.88 -3.61 4.93
C GLY A 92 10.98 -4.66 5.09
N PHE A 93 11.86 -4.50 6.09
CA PHE A 93 12.88 -5.47 6.44
C PHE A 93 12.26 -6.79 6.91
N PHE A 94 11.45 -6.77 7.97
CA PHE A 94 10.88 -8.00 8.54
C PHE A 94 9.89 -8.68 7.58
N TYR A 95 9.21 -7.93 6.73
CA TYR A 95 8.31 -8.47 5.71
C TYR A 95 9.01 -9.50 4.81
N SER A 96 10.28 -9.28 4.45
CA SER A 96 11.05 -10.16 3.57
C SER A 96 12.27 -10.79 4.22
N PHE A 97 12.42 -10.72 5.55
CA PHE A 97 13.61 -11.21 6.23
C PHE A 97 13.81 -12.71 5.97
N PRO A 98 15.00 -13.16 5.49
CA PRO A 98 15.17 -14.54 5.01
C PRO A 98 14.86 -15.63 6.03
N LEU A 99 15.18 -15.39 7.31
CA LEU A 99 14.96 -16.39 8.37
C LEU A 99 13.49 -16.46 8.80
N PHE A 100 12.80 -15.32 8.87
CA PHE A 100 11.42 -15.22 9.37
C PHE A 100 10.61 -14.23 8.53
N PRO A 101 10.28 -14.56 7.27
CA PRO A 101 9.60 -13.63 6.37
C PRO A 101 8.13 -13.48 6.77
N LEU A 102 7.76 -12.31 7.32
CA LEU A 102 6.38 -12.09 7.79
C LEU A 102 5.34 -12.22 6.67
N LYS A 103 5.73 -12.00 5.41
CA LYS A 103 4.87 -12.22 4.24
C LYS A 103 4.39 -13.66 4.05
N LYS A 104 5.07 -14.64 4.65
CA LYS A 104 4.68 -16.07 4.62
C LYS A 104 3.79 -16.47 5.79
N ILE A 105 3.50 -15.54 6.72
CA ILE A 105 2.64 -15.80 7.87
C ILE A 105 1.21 -15.39 7.50
N PRO A 106 0.22 -16.33 7.54
CA PRO A 106 -1.17 -16.02 7.24
C PRO A 106 -1.68 -14.84 8.06
N PHE A 107 -2.52 -14.02 7.46
CA PHE A 107 -3.08 -12.76 7.97
C PHE A 107 -2.05 -11.67 8.22
N LEU A 108 -0.91 -11.98 8.82
CA LEU A 108 0.11 -10.99 9.17
C LEU A 108 0.76 -10.37 7.93
N GLY A 109 1.08 -11.17 6.91
CA GLY A 109 1.58 -10.66 5.63
C GLY A 109 0.58 -9.71 4.95
N THR A 110 -0.70 -10.05 4.98
CA THR A 110 -1.79 -9.21 4.45
C THR A 110 -1.94 -7.92 5.26
N LEU A 111 -1.93 -8.02 6.60
CA LEU A 111 -2.04 -6.87 7.50
C LEU A 111 -0.88 -5.89 7.32
N ILE A 112 0.35 -6.38 7.19
CA ILE A 112 1.52 -5.52 6.99
C ILE A 112 1.42 -4.75 5.67
N ASN A 113 1.00 -5.39 4.58
CA ASN A 113 0.71 -4.68 3.32
C ASN A 113 -0.43 -3.67 3.49
N GLY A 114 -1.49 -4.07 4.19
CA GLY A 114 -2.63 -3.21 4.50
C GLY A 114 -2.23 -1.96 5.27
N VAL A 115 -1.29 -2.06 6.22
CA VAL A 115 -0.81 -0.94 7.06
C VAL A 115 0.25 -0.10 6.37
N GLY A 116 1.16 -0.71 5.62
CA GLY A 116 2.33 -0.03 5.08
C GLY A 116 1.99 1.15 4.17
N PHE A 117 1.06 0.96 3.23
CA PHE A 117 0.67 2.01 2.28
C PHE A 117 -0.08 3.18 2.93
N PRO A 118 -1.13 2.97 3.76
CA PRO A 118 -1.82 4.09 4.41
C PRO A 118 -0.95 4.93 5.34
N LEU A 119 0.08 4.35 5.97
CA LEU A 119 1.02 5.13 6.78
C LEU A 119 1.79 6.17 5.96
N LEU A 120 1.88 6.01 4.64
CA LEU A 120 2.45 7.03 3.75
C LEU A 120 1.56 8.29 3.65
N ILE A 121 0.25 8.16 3.84
CA ILE A 121 -0.67 9.31 3.96
C ILE A 121 -0.31 10.11 5.22
N LEU A 122 -0.11 9.39 6.34
CA LEU A 122 0.29 10.02 7.60
C LEU A 122 1.70 10.64 7.49
N LEU A 123 2.61 10.00 6.75
CA LEU A 123 3.93 10.54 6.46
C LEU A 123 3.86 11.84 5.65
N GLY A 124 2.98 11.91 4.64
CA GLY A 124 2.74 13.13 3.87
C GLY A 124 2.18 14.26 4.74
N SER A 125 1.10 13.96 5.45
CA SER A 125 0.35 14.94 6.26
C SER A 125 1.12 15.45 7.49
N GLY A 126 1.68 14.52 8.29
CA GLY A 126 2.21 14.81 9.62
C GLY A 126 1.16 15.12 10.68
N ARG A 127 -0.13 14.90 10.39
CA ARG A 127 -1.26 15.27 11.26
C ARG A 127 -2.16 14.07 11.57
N LYS A 128 -2.75 13.99 12.77
CA LYS A 128 -3.60 12.86 13.19
C LYS A 128 -4.98 12.89 12.55
N GLU A 129 -5.38 14.04 12.03
CA GLU A 129 -6.67 14.28 11.41
C GLU A 129 -6.84 13.45 10.15
N VAL A 130 -5.75 13.01 9.48
CA VAL A 130 -5.86 12.13 8.31
C VAL A 130 -6.03 10.64 8.67
N LEU A 131 -6.18 10.28 9.95
CA LEU A 131 -6.33 8.89 10.38
C LEU A 131 -7.56 8.22 9.77
N TYR A 132 -8.65 8.95 9.50
CA TYR A 132 -9.82 8.39 8.80
C TYR A 132 -9.49 8.01 7.35
N LEU A 133 -8.66 8.80 6.65
CA LEU A 133 -8.15 8.46 5.32
C LEU A 133 -7.25 7.23 5.41
N CYS A 134 -6.33 7.19 6.39
CA CYS A 134 -5.47 6.03 6.62
C CYS A 134 -6.28 4.76 6.84
N LEU A 135 -7.33 4.83 7.66
CA LEU A 135 -8.20 3.68 7.94
C LEU A 135 -8.98 3.25 6.70
N THR A 136 -9.51 4.19 5.92
CA THR A 136 -10.21 3.90 4.67
C THR A 136 -9.29 3.18 3.68
N PHE A 137 -8.08 3.71 3.47
CA PHE A 137 -7.10 3.10 2.58
C PHE A 137 -6.54 1.79 3.13
N PHE A 138 -6.49 1.59 4.44
CA PHE A 138 -6.12 0.31 5.06
C PHE A 138 -7.04 -0.81 4.59
N PHE A 139 -8.35 -0.62 4.71
CA PHE A 139 -9.34 -1.61 4.26
C PHE A 139 -9.29 -1.83 2.73
N LEU A 140 -9.10 -0.77 1.94
CA LEU A 140 -8.91 -0.89 0.50
C LEU A 140 -7.65 -1.69 0.14
N CYS A 141 -6.53 -1.42 0.82
CA CYS A 141 -5.27 -2.13 0.61
C CYS A 141 -5.37 -3.60 1.04
N LEU A 142 -6.05 -3.91 2.15
CA LEU A 142 -6.32 -5.29 2.56
C LEU A 142 -7.12 -6.04 1.49
N THR A 143 -8.16 -5.41 0.95
CA THR A 143 -8.99 -6.02 -0.10
C THR A 143 -8.15 -6.30 -1.35
N ALA A 144 -7.38 -5.32 -1.81
CA ALA A 144 -6.50 -5.47 -2.96
C ALA A 144 -5.42 -6.55 -2.74
N GLN A 145 -4.86 -6.62 -1.53
CA GLN A 145 -3.86 -7.61 -1.16
C GLN A 145 -4.44 -9.03 -1.14
N LEU A 146 -5.63 -9.23 -0.56
CA LEU A 146 -6.29 -10.53 -0.58
C LEU A 146 -6.66 -10.96 -1.99
N ILE A 147 -7.17 -10.05 -2.83
CA ILE A 147 -7.40 -10.32 -4.26
C ILE A 147 -6.10 -10.78 -4.93
N HIS A 148 -4.98 -10.12 -4.63
CA HIS A 148 -3.67 -10.52 -5.14
C HIS A 148 -3.27 -11.93 -4.66
N GLU A 149 -3.44 -12.25 -3.38
CA GLU A 149 -3.15 -13.59 -2.84
C GLU A 149 -4.06 -14.65 -3.50
N TYR A 150 -5.36 -14.36 -3.69
CA TYR A 150 -6.27 -15.25 -4.40
C TYR A 150 -5.88 -15.50 -5.87
N THR A 151 -5.27 -14.54 -6.56
CA THR A 151 -4.75 -14.79 -7.93
C THR A 151 -3.62 -15.82 -7.96
N HIS A 152 -2.87 -15.95 -6.87
CA HIS A 152 -1.70 -16.83 -6.74
C HIS A 152 -1.97 -18.05 -5.86
N GLN A 153 -3.19 -18.23 -5.34
CA GLN A 153 -3.51 -19.26 -4.35
C GLN A 153 -3.05 -20.67 -4.78
N SER A 154 -3.32 -21.08 -6.03
CA SER A 154 -2.90 -22.40 -6.52
C SER A 154 -1.37 -22.55 -6.57
N GLU A 155 -0.65 -21.51 -6.98
CA GLU A 155 0.82 -21.51 -7.03
C GLU A 155 1.42 -21.54 -5.62
N ASP A 156 0.79 -20.85 -4.67
CA ASP A 156 1.18 -20.85 -3.26
C ASP A 156 0.96 -22.25 -2.64
N GLU A 157 -0.19 -22.89 -2.91
CA GLU A 157 -0.51 -24.25 -2.47
C GLU A 157 0.51 -25.28 -3.02
N GLU A 158 0.81 -25.23 -4.32
CA GLU A 158 1.80 -26.10 -4.96
C GLU A 158 3.22 -25.93 -4.36
N ARG A 159 3.53 -24.73 -3.86
CA ARG A 159 4.84 -24.41 -3.25
C ARG A 159 4.85 -24.57 -1.73
N GLY A 160 3.76 -25.02 -1.12
CA GLY A 160 3.64 -25.15 0.34
C GLY A 160 3.67 -23.81 1.08
N ILE A 161 3.33 -22.70 0.42
CA ILE A 161 3.22 -21.37 1.03
C ILE A 161 1.82 -21.21 1.61
N ILE A 162 1.74 -20.93 2.92
CA ILE A 162 0.45 -20.72 3.61
C ILE A 162 0.13 -19.22 3.64
N SER A 163 -0.30 -18.65 2.52
CA SER A 163 -0.80 -17.27 2.46
C SER A 163 -2.19 -17.15 3.11
N THR A 164 -2.70 -15.92 3.28
CA THR A 164 -4.03 -15.71 3.87
C THR A 164 -5.12 -16.27 2.99
N ALA A 165 -5.00 -16.11 1.67
CA ALA A 165 -5.92 -16.72 0.70
C ALA A 165 -5.98 -18.24 0.84
N VAL A 166 -4.82 -18.90 0.93
CA VAL A 166 -4.73 -20.36 1.13
C VAL A 166 -5.37 -20.77 2.45
N LYS A 167 -5.10 -20.04 3.53
CA LYS A 167 -5.65 -20.33 4.85
C LYS A 167 -7.18 -20.17 4.90
N LEU A 168 -7.72 -19.17 4.22
CA LEU A 168 -9.15 -18.89 4.17
C LEU A 168 -9.91 -19.76 3.16
N GLY A 169 -9.23 -20.24 2.11
CA GLY A 169 -9.84 -20.97 1.00
C GLY A 169 -11.00 -20.19 0.39
N GLU A 170 -12.03 -20.90 -0.08
CA GLU A 170 -13.21 -20.26 -0.69
C GLU A 170 -14.03 -19.40 0.29
N LYS A 171 -13.97 -19.69 1.59
CA LYS A 171 -14.72 -18.95 2.62
C LYS A 171 -14.24 -17.50 2.75
N GLY A 172 -13.01 -17.18 2.38
CA GLY A 172 -12.50 -15.81 2.43
C GLY A 172 -13.06 -14.87 1.36
N LYS A 173 -13.86 -15.36 0.40
CA LYS A 173 -14.68 -14.49 -0.47
C LYS A 173 -15.65 -13.64 0.35
N ASN A 174 -16.25 -14.20 1.40
CA ASN A 174 -17.10 -13.45 2.33
C ASN A 174 -16.28 -12.43 3.15
N PHE A 175 -15.01 -12.75 3.44
CA PHE A 175 -14.12 -11.85 4.16
C PHE A 175 -13.74 -10.62 3.31
N LEU A 176 -13.53 -10.79 2.01
CA LEU A 176 -13.33 -9.67 1.07
C LEU A 176 -14.50 -8.69 1.11
N PHE A 177 -15.74 -9.20 1.12
CA PHE A 177 -16.94 -8.37 1.22
C PHE A 177 -16.98 -7.59 2.54
N LEU A 178 -16.69 -8.24 3.67
CA LEU A 178 -16.64 -7.58 4.98
C LEU A 178 -15.60 -6.46 5.03
N LEU A 179 -14.45 -6.63 4.38
CA LEU A 179 -13.40 -5.60 4.32
C LEU A 179 -13.79 -4.38 3.49
N LEU A 180 -14.75 -4.50 2.58
CA LEU A 180 -15.26 -3.37 1.80
C LEU A 180 -16.30 -2.54 2.55
N LEU A 181 -16.95 -3.08 3.58
CA LEU A 181 -18.02 -2.40 4.32
C LEU A 181 -17.57 -1.09 5.01
N PRO A 182 -16.38 -1.00 5.66
CA PRO A 182 -15.98 0.25 6.29
C PRO A 182 -15.68 1.36 5.27
N PRO A 183 -14.88 1.14 4.19
CA PRO A 183 -14.77 2.11 3.10
C PRO A 183 -16.14 2.50 2.52
N LEU A 184 -17.10 1.57 2.51
CA LEU A 184 -18.45 1.81 1.99
C LEU A 184 -19.16 2.84 2.80
N TYR A 185 -19.24 2.58 4.10
CA TYR A 185 -19.81 3.49 5.06
C TYR A 185 -19.16 4.89 4.98
N PHE A 186 -17.84 4.97 4.88
CA PHE A 186 -17.14 6.25 4.75
C PHE A 186 -17.40 6.97 3.43
N SER A 187 -17.54 6.24 2.31
CA SER A 187 -17.82 6.83 1.00
C SER A 187 -19.18 7.53 0.93
N PHE A 188 -20.20 6.96 1.60
CA PHE A 188 -21.54 7.57 1.73
C PHE A 188 -21.47 8.88 2.52
N TYR A 189 -20.63 8.93 3.56
CA TYR A 189 -20.48 10.12 4.40
C TYR A 189 -19.74 11.27 3.71
N ILE A 190 -18.84 10.94 2.78
CA ILE A 190 -18.00 11.93 2.07
C ILE A 190 -18.63 12.33 0.72
N SER A 191 -19.84 11.85 0.39
CA SER A 191 -20.52 12.08 -0.90
C SER A 191 -19.67 11.71 -2.12
N PHE A 192 -18.73 10.79 -1.95
CA PHE A 192 -17.71 10.46 -2.93
C PHE A 192 -17.85 9.00 -3.33
N ILE A 193 -18.94 8.69 -4.04
CA ILE A 193 -19.11 7.37 -4.64
C ILE A 193 -18.33 7.37 -5.95
N SER A 194 -17.13 6.79 -5.92
CA SER A 194 -16.43 6.46 -7.16
C SER A 194 -17.19 5.32 -7.87
N PRO A 195 -17.41 5.39 -9.20
CA PRO A 195 -17.96 4.27 -9.98
C PRO A 195 -17.20 2.95 -9.79
N ALA A 196 -15.88 3.03 -9.54
CA ALA A 196 -15.02 1.90 -9.18
C ALA A 196 -15.47 1.16 -7.91
N PHE A 197 -16.01 1.93 -6.98
CA PHE A 197 -16.39 1.47 -5.66
C PHE A 197 -17.74 0.73 -5.70
N VAL A 198 -18.66 1.22 -6.53
CA VAL A 198 -19.87 0.50 -6.94
C VAL A 198 -19.53 -0.75 -7.75
N PHE A 199 -18.52 -0.68 -8.62
CA PHE A 199 -18.04 -1.81 -9.41
C PHE A 199 -17.41 -2.91 -8.54
N LEU A 200 -16.70 -2.53 -7.47
CA LEU A 200 -16.15 -3.43 -6.44
C LEU A 200 -17.24 -4.13 -5.60
N MET A 201 -18.29 -3.41 -5.23
CA MET A 201 -19.50 -4.01 -4.65
C MET A 201 -20.13 -5.02 -5.62
N PHE A 202 -20.25 -4.64 -6.90
CA PHE A 202 -20.86 -5.50 -7.91
C PHE A 202 -20.06 -6.79 -8.06
N LEU A 203 -18.73 -6.71 -8.12
CA LEU A 203 -17.87 -7.87 -8.30
C LEU A 203 -17.86 -8.78 -7.08
N THR A 204 -17.89 -8.25 -5.86
CA THR A 204 -17.94 -9.08 -4.63
C THR A 204 -19.25 -9.84 -4.45
N LEU A 205 -20.33 -9.43 -5.12
CA LEU A 205 -21.61 -10.13 -5.12
C LEU A 205 -21.69 -11.28 -6.15
N PHE A 206 -20.81 -11.32 -7.15
CA PHE A 206 -20.82 -12.35 -8.20
C PHE A 206 -19.68 -13.36 -8.01
N ASN A 207 -20.04 -14.63 -8.13
CA ASN A 207 -19.22 -15.80 -7.78
C ASN A 207 -17.89 -15.84 -8.56
N PHE A 208 -16.82 -15.30 -7.98
CA PHE A 208 -15.53 -15.11 -8.66
C PHE A 208 -14.88 -16.41 -9.14
N ARG A 209 -14.46 -16.41 -10.41
CA ARG A 209 -13.50 -17.35 -11.00
C ARG A 209 -12.11 -16.72 -11.03
N ARG A 210 -11.05 -17.52 -11.11
CA ARG A 210 -9.64 -17.06 -11.13
C ARG A 210 -9.35 -15.96 -12.17
N LYS A 211 -9.99 -16.02 -13.34
CA LYS A 211 -9.86 -15.02 -14.42
C LYS A 211 -10.35 -13.62 -14.00
N ASP A 212 -11.35 -13.57 -13.13
CA ASP A 212 -11.96 -12.32 -12.67
C ASP A 212 -11.01 -11.56 -11.74
N PHE A 213 -10.20 -12.26 -10.94
CA PHE A 213 -9.20 -11.63 -10.06
C PHE A 213 -8.01 -11.01 -10.83
N ILE A 214 -7.61 -11.58 -11.97
CA ILE A 214 -6.56 -11.00 -12.83
C ILE A 214 -7.04 -9.69 -13.46
N PHE A 215 -8.28 -9.68 -13.94
CA PHE A 215 -8.93 -8.49 -14.49
C PHE A 215 -9.09 -7.39 -13.40
N LEU A 216 -9.60 -7.78 -12.23
CA LEU A 216 -9.68 -6.90 -11.05
C LEU A 216 -8.34 -6.28 -10.68
N ARG A 217 -7.26 -7.07 -10.66
CA ARG A 217 -5.91 -6.55 -10.36
C ARG A 217 -5.47 -5.46 -11.33
N ARG A 218 -5.83 -5.58 -12.61
CA ARG A 218 -5.51 -4.57 -13.63
C ARG A 218 -6.33 -3.29 -13.40
N ILE A 219 -7.61 -3.45 -13.07
CA ILE A 219 -8.51 -2.35 -12.74
C ILE A 219 -8.02 -1.61 -11.49
N TYR A 220 -7.75 -2.31 -10.38
CA TYR A 220 -7.22 -1.71 -9.15
C TYR A 220 -5.94 -0.88 -9.37
N ARG A 221 -5.02 -1.35 -10.22
CA ARG A 221 -3.80 -0.61 -10.54
C ARG A 221 -4.07 0.71 -11.26
N MET A 222 -5.05 0.74 -12.17
CA MET A 222 -5.43 1.96 -12.89
C MET A 222 -6.34 2.86 -12.05
N GLU A 223 -7.21 2.28 -11.24
CA GLU A 223 -8.16 3.00 -10.38
C GLU A 223 -7.47 3.69 -9.22
N ASN A 224 -6.44 3.12 -8.60
CA ASN A 224 -5.69 3.82 -7.56
C ASN A 224 -5.06 5.13 -8.09
N PHE A 225 -4.66 5.15 -9.36
CA PHE A 225 -4.18 6.36 -10.03
C PHE A 225 -5.32 7.36 -10.29
N ILE A 226 -6.40 6.89 -10.91
CA ILE A 226 -7.57 7.72 -11.25
C ILE A 226 -8.22 8.28 -9.99
N PHE A 227 -8.40 7.47 -8.95
CA PHE A 227 -8.94 7.85 -7.65
C PHE A 227 -8.02 8.85 -6.95
N GLY A 228 -6.70 8.65 -7.01
CA GLY A 228 -5.73 9.64 -6.55
C GLY A 228 -5.87 10.99 -7.25
N ILE A 229 -6.09 10.99 -8.57
CA ILE A 229 -6.34 12.20 -9.38
C ILE A 229 -7.69 12.86 -9.02
N TYR A 230 -8.76 12.08 -8.87
CA TYR A 230 -10.08 12.61 -8.49
C TYR A 230 -10.08 13.20 -7.07
N LEU A 231 -9.41 12.56 -6.12
CA LEU A 231 -9.22 13.10 -4.76
C LEU A 231 -8.41 14.39 -4.79
N LEU A 232 -7.33 14.43 -5.58
CA LEU A 232 -6.55 15.65 -5.80
C LEU A 232 -7.43 16.76 -6.37
N GLN A 233 -8.22 16.49 -7.42
CA GLN A 233 -9.10 17.46 -8.05
C GLN A 233 -10.18 17.98 -7.08
N TYR A 234 -10.85 17.09 -6.35
CA TYR A 234 -11.84 17.47 -5.35
C TYR A 234 -11.24 18.30 -4.23
N TYR A 235 -10.05 17.91 -3.74
CA TYR A 235 -9.35 18.66 -2.71
C TYR A 235 -8.99 20.07 -3.20
N MET A 236 -8.52 20.21 -4.45
CA MET A 236 -8.28 21.53 -5.04
C MET A 236 -9.57 22.35 -5.09
N ILE A 237 -10.68 21.81 -5.60
CA ILE A 237 -11.98 22.49 -5.67
C ILE A 237 -12.46 22.95 -4.28
N CYS A 238 -12.36 22.08 -3.27
CA CYS A 238 -12.79 22.40 -1.90
C CYS A 238 -11.87 23.40 -1.19
N SER A 239 -10.58 23.40 -1.52
CA SER A 239 -9.61 24.35 -0.95
C SER A 239 -9.76 25.75 -1.56
N PHE A 240 -10.06 25.83 -2.86
CA PHE A 240 -10.32 27.10 -3.55
C PHE A 240 -11.58 27.82 -3.06
N LYS A 241 -12.61 27.08 -2.63
CA LYS A 241 -13.84 27.70 -2.07
C LYS A 241 -13.67 28.31 -0.67
N ARG A 242 -12.51 28.14 -0.03
CA ARG A 242 -12.23 28.63 1.34
C ARG A 242 -11.20 29.77 1.37
N MET A 243 -10.74 30.25 0.22
CA MET A 243 -9.96 31.48 0.05
C MET A 243 -10.85 32.57 -0.51
#